data_AF-A0A830C4A9-F1
#
_entry.id   AF-A0A830C4A9-F1
#
_cell.length_a   1.000
_cell.length_b   1.000
_cell.length_c   1.000
_cell.angle_alpha   90.00
_cell.angle_beta   90.00
_cell.angle_gamma   90.00
#
_symmetry.space_group_name_H-M   'P 1'
#
loop_
_entity.id
_entity.type
_entity.pdbx_description
1 polymer ?
#
loop_
_entity_poly.entity_id
_entity_poly.type
_entity_poly.pdbx_seq_one_letter_code
_entity_poly.pdbx_strand_id
1 'polypeptide(L)'
;IFSTPETLIGLHPDGGASFYLSHLPGHLGEYLAMTGDKINGAEMLSCGLATHYSLTTKLPLIEKKLGNLVTGGDPYAIDNCLASFNDPVCFDQTSVIHRIETVDKCFSHDTVEEIIDSLENEAAKTNDAWCVSTLKELNEVAPLSLKVALRSVNASMCDWQIREGRFQSLEQCLVREYRMTVQAISRQTTGDFFEGVRAKLVDKDFAPKWDPPSLEHVSQDMVDQYFSPLSQYEPDLELPTKKPEQFTEVLVEKYGAVNL
;
A
#
# COMPACT_ATOMS: atom_id res chain seq x y z
N ILE A 1 9.00 -6.77 -9.32
CA ILE A 1 8.37 -7.29 -8.09
C ILE A 1 8.15 -6.07 -7.22
N PHE A 2 6.90 -5.82 -6.85
CA PHE A 2 6.47 -4.74 -5.97
C PHE A 2 5.81 -5.34 -4.73
N SER A 3 6.00 -4.72 -3.58
CA SER A 3 5.45 -5.14 -2.28
C SER A 3 5.63 -3.99 -1.29
N THR A 4 4.73 -3.90 -0.32
CA THR A 4 4.79 -3.01 0.85
C THR A 4 4.93 -3.85 2.12
N PRO A 5 6.13 -4.40 2.41
CA PRO A 5 6.35 -5.36 3.48
C PRO A 5 6.58 -4.70 4.85
N GLU A 6 6.19 -3.44 5.04
CA GLU A 6 6.49 -2.67 6.25
C GLU A 6 5.80 -3.25 7.50
N THR A 7 4.58 -3.77 7.35
CA THR A 7 3.85 -4.41 8.46
C THR A 7 4.59 -5.63 9.00
N LEU A 8 5.29 -6.35 8.12
CA LEU A 8 6.09 -7.52 8.48
C LEU A 8 7.30 -7.19 9.36
N ILE A 9 7.72 -5.93 9.44
CA ILE A 9 8.79 -5.47 10.33
C ILE A 9 8.27 -4.60 11.47
N GLY A 10 6.96 -4.59 11.74
CA GLY A 10 6.38 -3.80 12.82
C GLY A 10 6.23 -2.31 12.50
N LEU A 11 6.18 -1.94 11.22
CA LEU A 11 5.91 -0.58 10.75
C LEU A 11 4.56 -0.54 10.01
N HIS A 12 4.19 0.60 9.43
CA HIS A 12 3.03 0.76 8.55
C HIS A 12 3.53 1.03 7.11
N PRO A 13 2.72 0.79 6.07
CA PRO A 13 3.06 1.23 4.72
C PRO A 13 3.30 2.75 4.71
N ASP A 14 4.48 3.17 4.27
CA ASP A 14 4.97 4.56 4.31
C ASP A 14 5.31 5.09 2.91
N GLY A 15 5.91 6.29 2.84
CA GLY A 15 6.38 6.88 1.58
C GLY A 15 5.28 7.24 0.56
N GLY A 16 4.06 7.50 1.02
CA GLY A 16 2.87 7.74 0.21
C GLY A 16 2.09 6.47 -0.12
N ALA A 17 2.41 5.32 0.50
CA ALA A 17 1.70 4.06 0.29
C ALA A 17 0.21 4.17 0.58
N SER A 18 -0.16 4.87 1.65
CA SER A 18 -1.58 5.06 1.96
C SER A 18 -2.32 5.85 0.88
N PHE A 19 -1.63 6.69 0.10
CA PHE A 19 -2.21 7.38 -1.05
C PHE A 19 -2.46 6.39 -2.20
N TYR A 20 -1.41 5.80 -2.79
CA TYR A 20 -1.60 4.98 -4.00
C TYR A 20 -2.35 3.65 -3.72
N LEU A 21 -2.22 3.07 -2.52
CA LEU A 21 -2.95 1.84 -2.16
C LEU A 21 -4.46 2.11 -2.08
N SER A 22 -4.87 3.25 -1.51
CA SER A 22 -6.29 3.61 -1.42
C SER A 22 -6.95 3.92 -2.77
N HIS A 23 -6.17 4.11 -3.83
CA HIS A 23 -6.66 4.33 -5.19
C HIS A 23 -6.67 3.04 -6.04
N LEU A 24 -6.27 1.90 -5.47
CA LEU A 24 -6.34 0.63 -6.18
C LEU A 24 -7.80 0.17 -6.32
N PRO A 25 -8.11 -0.63 -7.35
CA PRO A 25 -9.46 -1.14 -7.55
C PRO A 25 -9.90 -2.05 -6.39
N GLY A 26 -11.17 -1.92 -6.01
CA GLY A 26 -11.79 -2.75 -4.98
C GLY A 26 -11.12 -2.56 -3.61
N HIS A 27 -10.80 -3.67 -2.95
CA HIS A 27 -10.08 -3.69 -1.67
C HIS A 27 -8.66 -4.27 -1.77
N LEU A 28 -8.06 -4.14 -2.97
CA LEU A 28 -6.69 -4.61 -3.22
C LEU A 28 -5.65 -3.81 -2.42
N GLY A 29 -5.93 -2.52 -2.15
CA GLY A 29 -5.06 -1.65 -1.36
C GLY A 29 -4.88 -2.14 0.06
N GLU A 30 -5.98 -2.49 0.72
CA GLU A 30 -6.05 -3.02 2.07
C GLU A 30 -5.35 -4.37 2.16
N TYR A 31 -5.59 -5.25 1.18
CA TYR A 31 -4.88 -6.53 1.08
C TYR A 31 -3.36 -6.35 1.03
N LEU A 32 -2.85 -5.53 0.10
CA LEU A 32 -1.41 -5.30 -0.06
C LEU A 32 -0.80 -4.60 1.15
N ALA A 33 -1.51 -3.63 1.73
CA ALA A 33 -1.08 -2.91 2.93
C ALA A 33 -0.90 -3.84 4.14
N MET A 34 -1.84 -4.77 4.34
CA MET A 34 -1.85 -5.65 5.52
C MET A 34 -0.88 -6.82 5.38
N THR A 35 -0.91 -7.49 4.21
CA THR A 35 -0.14 -8.73 3.98
C THR A 35 1.29 -8.48 3.54
N GLY A 36 1.55 -7.35 2.87
CA GLY A 36 2.82 -7.10 2.19
C GLY A 36 3.08 -8.06 1.03
N ASP A 37 2.03 -8.64 0.44
CA ASP A 37 2.19 -9.60 -0.66
C ASP A 37 2.90 -8.98 -1.88
N LYS A 38 3.50 -9.84 -2.69
CA LYS A 38 4.31 -9.47 -3.85
C LYS A 38 3.51 -9.57 -5.12
N ILE A 39 3.39 -8.44 -5.81
CA ILE A 39 2.84 -8.40 -7.17
C ILE A 39 3.94 -8.22 -8.21
N ASN A 40 3.74 -8.85 -9.36
CA ASN A 40 4.65 -8.80 -10.49
C ASN A 40 4.26 -7.65 -11.47
N GLY A 41 5.06 -7.45 -12.53
CA GLY A 41 4.82 -6.34 -13.46
C GLY A 41 3.51 -6.43 -14.24
N ALA A 42 3.01 -7.64 -14.50
CA ALA A 42 1.72 -7.87 -15.15
C ALA A 42 0.56 -7.41 -14.25
N GLU A 43 0.63 -7.80 -12.98
CA GLU A 43 -0.36 -7.46 -11.96
C GLU A 43 -0.35 -5.96 -11.67
N MET A 44 0.84 -5.35 -11.55
CA MET A 44 0.98 -3.90 -11.39
C MET A 44 0.32 -3.12 -12.53
N LEU A 45 0.42 -3.60 -13.78
CA LEU A 45 -0.27 -2.96 -14.90
C LEU A 45 -1.79 -3.10 -14.76
N SER A 46 -2.26 -4.29 -14.36
CA SER A 46 -3.69 -4.57 -14.22
C SER A 46 -4.37 -3.78 -13.11
N CYS A 47 -3.67 -3.51 -12.00
CA CYS A 47 -4.22 -2.72 -10.89
C CYS A 47 -3.91 -1.22 -10.97
N GLY A 48 -3.24 -0.75 -12.02
CA GLY A 48 -2.94 0.67 -12.22
C GLY A 48 -1.69 1.20 -11.49
N LEU A 49 -0.89 0.34 -10.86
CA LEU A 49 0.39 0.73 -10.25
C LEU A 49 1.49 0.97 -11.30
N ALA A 50 1.46 0.23 -12.41
CA ALA A 50 2.32 0.47 -13.56
C ALA A 50 1.49 1.06 -14.70
N THR A 51 2.08 1.99 -15.45
CA THR A 51 1.44 2.61 -16.63
C THR A 51 1.76 1.87 -17.92
N HIS A 52 2.91 1.20 -17.97
CA HIS A 52 3.45 0.53 -19.15
C HIS A 52 4.12 -0.78 -18.75
N TYR A 53 4.16 -1.75 -19.67
CA TYR A 53 4.80 -3.03 -19.46
C TYR A 53 5.65 -3.43 -20.66
N SER A 54 6.92 -3.73 -20.43
CA SER A 54 7.85 -4.16 -21.47
C SER A 54 8.83 -5.19 -20.92
N LEU A 55 9.30 -6.09 -21.77
CA LEU A 55 10.38 -7.02 -21.43
C LEU A 55 11.70 -6.29 -21.18
N THR A 56 12.47 -6.77 -20.21
CA THR A 56 13.78 -6.20 -19.83
C THR A 56 14.77 -6.11 -21.00
N THR A 57 14.67 -7.02 -21.98
CA THR A 57 15.52 -7.02 -23.19
C THR A 57 15.35 -5.77 -24.06
N LYS A 58 14.21 -5.08 -23.97
CA LYS A 58 13.94 -3.83 -24.70
C LYS A 58 14.36 -2.59 -23.93
N LEU A 59 14.69 -2.68 -22.64
CA LEU A 59 15.01 -1.53 -21.80
C LEU A 59 16.12 -0.63 -22.38
N PRO A 60 17.26 -1.18 -22.90
CA PRO A 60 18.29 -0.34 -23.53
C PRO A 60 17.80 0.42 -24.77
N LEU A 61 16.85 -0.17 -25.52
CA LEU A 61 16.26 0.46 -26.69
C LEU A 61 15.28 1.57 -26.30
N ILE A 62 14.49 1.35 -25.24
CA ILE A 62 13.58 2.35 -24.67
C ILE A 62 14.37 3.57 -24.20
N GLU A 63 15.41 3.36 -23.38
CA GLU A 63 16.30 4.43 -22.89
C GLU A 63 16.90 5.23 -24.04
N LYS A 64 17.42 4.54 -25.07
CA LYS A 64 17.97 5.21 -26.26
C LYS A 64 16.92 6.02 -27.02
N LYS A 65 15.70 5.51 -27.17
CA LYS A 65 14.64 6.22 -27.91
C LYS A 65 14.15 7.44 -27.12
N LEU A 66 13.97 7.31 -25.81
CA LEU A 66 13.63 8.44 -24.93
C LEU A 66 14.73 9.51 -24.91
N GLY A 67 16.00 9.11 -24.80
CA GLY A 67 17.13 10.05 -24.78
C GLY A 67 17.29 10.87 -26.07
N ASN A 68 16.79 10.37 -27.21
CA ASN A 68 16.80 11.06 -28.49
C ASN A 68 15.45 11.70 -28.85
N LEU A 69 14.44 11.58 -27.99
CA LEU A 69 13.09 12.06 -28.27
C LEU A 69 13.05 13.59 -28.19
N VAL A 70 12.71 14.23 -29.30
CA VAL A 70 12.39 15.66 -29.32
C VAL A 70 10.88 15.79 -29.12
N THR A 71 10.46 16.22 -27.94
CA THR A 71 9.03 16.33 -27.60
C THR A 71 8.34 17.48 -28.32
N GLY A 72 9.07 18.54 -28.69
CA GLY A 72 8.50 19.68 -29.41
C GLY A 72 7.37 20.41 -28.66
N GLY A 73 7.23 20.18 -27.36
CA GLY A 73 6.13 20.68 -26.54
C GLY A 73 4.88 19.79 -26.53
N ASP A 74 4.88 18.63 -27.19
CA ASP A 74 3.79 17.64 -27.10
C ASP A 74 3.83 16.92 -25.73
N PRO A 75 2.79 17.08 -24.89
CA PRO A 75 2.73 16.43 -23.58
C PRO A 75 2.62 14.90 -23.67
N TYR A 76 2.15 14.35 -24.79
CA TYR A 76 1.95 12.91 -24.98
C TYR A 76 3.11 12.21 -25.69
N ALA A 77 4.14 12.95 -26.14
CA ALA A 77 5.24 12.38 -26.91
C ALA A 77 5.96 11.24 -26.17
N ILE A 78 6.16 11.39 -24.86
CA ILE A 78 6.80 10.38 -24.00
C ILE A 78 5.90 9.16 -23.85
N ASP A 79 4.62 9.38 -23.58
CA ASP A 79 3.62 8.32 -23.39
C ASP A 79 3.47 7.47 -24.65
N ASN A 80 3.30 8.11 -25.81
CA ASN A 80 3.26 7.45 -27.11
C ASN A 80 4.56 6.67 -27.41
N CYS A 81 5.71 7.21 -27.01
CA CYS A 81 6.99 6.52 -27.18
C CYS A 81 7.04 5.24 -26.32
N LEU A 82 6.63 5.31 -25.06
CA LEU A 82 6.59 4.16 -24.15
C LEU A 82 5.56 3.12 -24.61
N ALA A 83 4.35 3.56 -24.97
CA ALA A 83 3.28 2.71 -25.48
C ALA A 83 3.71 1.90 -26.72
N SER A 84 4.59 2.45 -27.57
CA SER A 84 5.13 1.74 -28.74
C SER A 84 5.97 0.50 -28.41
N PHE A 85 6.38 0.33 -27.15
CA PHE A 85 7.15 -0.83 -26.69
C PHE A 85 6.35 -1.84 -25.87
N ASN A 86 5.07 -1.56 -25.61
CA ASN A 86 4.26 -2.42 -24.75
C ASN A 86 4.23 -3.86 -25.24
N ASP A 87 4.52 -4.78 -24.33
CA ASP A 87 4.42 -6.22 -24.55
C ASP A 87 3.05 -6.73 -24.08
N PRO A 88 2.52 -7.79 -24.70
CA PRO A 88 1.32 -8.44 -24.18
C PRO A 88 1.59 -8.98 -22.77
N VAL A 89 0.59 -8.83 -21.91
CA VAL A 89 0.65 -9.29 -20.54
C VAL A 89 0.02 -10.67 -20.43
N CYS A 90 0.68 -11.56 -19.69
CA CYS A 90 0.13 -12.86 -19.30
C CYS A 90 0.13 -12.94 -17.78
N PHE A 91 -0.99 -13.34 -17.20
CA PHE A 91 -1.10 -13.57 -15.76
C PHE A 91 -0.73 -15.02 -15.42
N ASP A 92 -0.09 -15.20 -14.27
CA ASP A 92 0.09 -16.53 -13.69
C ASP A 92 -1.26 -17.04 -13.16
N GLN A 93 -1.46 -18.36 -13.13
CA GLN A 93 -2.66 -18.98 -12.58
C GLN A 93 -2.87 -18.66 -11.09
N THR A 94 -1.79 -18.33 -10.39
CA THR A 94 -1.81 -17.95 -8.96
C THR A 94 -2.00 -16.45 -8.74
N SER A 95 -2.11 -15.65 -9.80
CA SER A 95 -2.21 -14.20 -9.71
C SER A 95 -3.39 -13.74 -8.84
N VAL A 96 -3.15 -12.72 -8.01
CA VAL A 96 -4.19 -12.10 -7.17
C VAL A 96 -5.33 -11.52 -8.02
N ILE A 97 -5.05 -11.15 -9.27
CA ILE A 97 -6.04 -10.62 -10.22
C ILE A 97 -7.17 -11.64 -10.48
N HIS A 98 -6.87 -12.94 -10.45
CA HIS A 98 -7.90 -13.99 -10.58
C HIS A 98 -8.76 -14.17 -9.33
N ARG A 99 -8.42 -13.48 -8.23
CA ARG A 99 -9.04 -13.62 -6.90
C ARG A 99 -9.64 -12.32 -6.39
N ILE A 100 -9.75 -11.29 -7.25
CA ILE A 100 -10.25 -9.97 -6.87
C ILE A 100 -11.62 -10.05 -6.19
N GLU A 101 -12.54 -10.90 -6.67
CA GLU A 101 -13.86 -11.07 -6.02
C GLU A 101 -13.74 -11.57 -4.56
N THR A 102 -12.80 -12.48 -4.30
CA THR A 102 -12.54 -13.00 -2.96
C THR A 102 -11.83 -11.96 -2.09
N VAL A 103 -10.89 -11.21 -2.66
CA VAL A 103 -10.19 -10.10 -1.99
C VAL A 103 -11.21 -9.04 -1.59
N ASP A 104 -12.01 -8.55 -2.54
CA ASP A 104 -13.03 -7.53 -2.30
C ASP A 104 -14.02 -7.96 -1.24
N LYS A 105 -14.47 -9.22 -1.30
CA LYS A 105 -15.36 -9.77 -0.29
C LYS A 105 -14.74 -9.76 1.11
N CYS A 106 -13.50 -10.24 1.25
CA CYS A 106 -12.91 -10.44 2.57
C CYS A 106 -12.25 -9.20 3.16
N PHE A 107 -11.73 -8.29 2.33
CA PHE A 107 -11.03 -7.08 2.76
C PHE A 107 -11.92 -5.82 2.77
N SER A 108 -13.22 -5.96 2.47
CA SER A 108 -14.20 -4.85 2.53
C SER A 108 -14.64 -4.42 3.93
N HIS A 109 -14.15 -5.08 4.98
CA HIS A 109 -14.58 -4.82 6.34
C HIS A 109 -13.79 -3.69 7.01
N ASP A 110 -14.40 -3.03 8.00
CA ASP A 110 -13.82 -1.86 8.67
C ASP A 110 -12.75 -2.23 9.70
N THR A 111 -12.74 -3.49 10.18
CA THR A 111 -11.82 -3.96 11.22
C THR A 111 -11.03 -5.19 10.77
N VAL A 112 -9.80 -5.33 11.30
CA VAL A 112 -8.91 -6.46 10.98
C VAL A 112 -9.53 -7.78 11.43
N GLU A 113 -10.22 -7.77 12.57
CA GLU A 113 -10.94 -8.92 13.12
C GLU A 113 -12.02 -9.42 12.17
N GLU A 114 -12.85 -8.53 11.62
CA GLU A 114 -13.88 -8.90 10.64
C GLU A 114 -13.28 -9.42 9.33
N ILE A 115 -12.15 -8.86 8.89
CA ILE A 115 -11.41 -9.35 7.71
C ILE A 115 -10.93 -10.79 7.93
N ILE A 116 -10.33 -11.07 9.10
CA ILE A 116 -9.87 -12.42 9.47
C ILE A 116 -11.06 -13.38 9.54
N ASP A 117 -12.14 -13.00 10.22
CA ASP A 117 -13.36 -13.82 10.30
C ASP A 117 -13.93 -14.11 8.91
N SER A 118 -13.94 -13.14 8.00
CA SER A 118 -14.40 -13.35 6.62
C SER A 118 -13.50 -14.33 5.86
N LEU A 119 -12.17 -14.20 5.98
CA LEU A 119 -11.20 -15.11 5.37
C LEU A 119 -11.33 -16.53 5.91
N GLU A 120 -11.51 -16.71 7.22
CA GLU A 120 -11.72 -18.03 7.83
C GLU A 120 -13.00 -18.69 7.32
N ASN A 121 -14.09 -17.92 7.25
CA ASN A 121 -15.36 -18.38 6.71
C ASN A 121 -15.25 -18.76 5.23
N GLU A 122 -14.50 -18.00 4.44
CA GLU A 122 -14.31 -18.29 3.02
C GLU A 122 -13.41 -19.51 2.79
N ALA A 123 -12.32 -19.63 3.57
CA ALA A 123 -11.45 -20.80 3.57
C ALA A 123 -12.24 -22.08 3.91
N ALA A 124 -13.13 -22.02 4.90
CA ALA A 124 -13.97 -23.15 5.28
C ALA A 124 -15.00 -23.54 4.21
N LYS A 125 -15.53 -22.58 3.45
CA LYS A 125 -16.54 -22.82 2.40
C LYS A 125 -15.95 -23.35 1.10
N THR A 126 -14.84 -22.77 0.67
CA THR A 126 -14.24 -23.00 -0.65
C THR A 126 -13.08 -23.98 -0.62
N ASN A 127 -12.49 -24.22 0.56
CA ASN A 127 -11.24 -24.95 0.74
C ASN A 127 -10.10 -24.40 -0.13
N ASP A 128 -10.12 -23.07 -0.36
CA ASP A 128 -9.11 -22.38 -1.16
C ASP A 128 -7.81 -22.21 -0.38
N ALA A 129 -6.72 -22.74 -0.94
CA ALA A 129 -5.40 -22.69 -0.33
C ALA A 129 -4.87 -21.26 -0.18
N TRP A 130 -5.33 -20.31 -1.02
CA TRP A 130 -4.92 -18.91 -0.91
C TRP A 130 -5.43 -18.28 0.39
N CYS A 131 -6.71 -18.47 0.74
CA CYS A 131 -7.29 -17.94 1.99
C CYS A 131 -6.52 -18.45 3.21
N VAL A 132 -6.15 -19.73 3.22
CA VAL A 132 -5.35 -20.34 4.29
C VAL A 132 -3.94 -19.75 4.36
N SER A 133 -3.28 -19.51 3.22
CA SER A 133 -1.96 -18.87 3.18
C SER A 133 -2.02 -17.43 3.69
N THR A 134 -3.01 -16.66 3.23
CA THR A 134 -3.20 -15.26 3.64
C THR A 134 -3.49 -15.15 5.14
N LEU A 135 -4.32 -16.03 5.70
CA LEU A 135 -4.53 -16.07 7.16
C LEU A 135 -3.23 -16.36 7.92
N LYS A 136 -2.40 -17.26 7.42
CA LYS A 136 -1.09 -17.54 8.02
C LYS A 136 -0.19 -16.30 7.97
N GLU A 137 -0.13 -15.62 6.82
CA GLU A 137 0.66 -14.41 6.63
C GLU A 137 0.22 -13.29 7.58
N LEU A 138 -1.09 -13.03 7.68
CA LEU A 138 -1.63 -12.03 8.62
C LEU A 138 -1.27 -12.35 10.08
N ASN A 139 -1.23 -13.62 10.47
CA ASN A 139 -0.83 -14.03 11.82
C ASN A 139 0.68 -13.87 12.11
N GLU A 140 1.53 -13.74 11.09
CA GLU A 140 2.97 -13.47 11.25
C GLU A 140 3.28 -11.97 11.41
N VAL A 141 2.33 -11.10 11.06
CA VAL A 141 2.46 -9.63 11.10
C VAL A 141 2.24 -9.11 12.52
N ALA A 142 2.88 -7.98 12.87
CA ALA A 142 2.63 -7.30 14.13
C ALA A 142 1.15 -6.84 14.25
N PRO A 143 0.41 -7.24 15.30
CA PRO A 143 -1.02 -6.97 15.43
C PRO A 143 -1.39 -5.48 15.38
N LEU A 144 -0.58 -4.62 16.02
CA LEU A 144 -0.80 -3.18 16.00
C LEU A 144 -0.56 -2.61 14.58
N SER A 145 0.49 -3.07 13.88
CA SER A 145 0.76 -2.68 12.50
C SER A 145 -0.38 -3.02 11.56
N LEU A 146 -1.07 -4.16 11.73
CA LEU A 146 -2.24 -4.50 10.92
C LEU A 146 -3.36 -3.47 11.07
N LYS A 147 -3.73 -3.13 12.31
CA LYS A 147 -4.80 -2.15 12.57
C LYS A 147 -4.42 -0.76 12.09
N VAL A 148 -3.15 -0.36 12.28
CA VAL A 148 -2.63 0.92 11.81
C VAL A 148 -2.59 0.98 10.27
N ALA A 149 -2.19 -0.09 9.59
CA ALA A 149 -2.14 -0.17 8.13
C ALA A 149 -3.55 -0.08 7.51
N LEU A 150 -4.50 -0.87 8.01
CA LEU A 150 -5.90 -0.83 7.57
C LEU A 150 -6.49 0.58 7.75
N ARG A 151 -6.31 1.16 8.95
CA ARG A 151 -6.77 2.52 9.20
C ARG A 151 -6.08 3.56 8.33
N SER A 152 -4.80 3.39 8.01
CA SER A 152 -4.07 4.34 7.15
C SER A 152 -4.66 4.37 5.73
N VAL A 153 -4.90 3.21 5.14
CA VAL A 153 -5.54 3.10 3.81
C VAL A 153 -6.96 3.66 3.87
N ASN A 154 -7.77 3.25 4.86
CA ASN A 154 -9.16 3.70 4.98
C ASN A 154 -9.27 5.20 5.30
N ALA A 155 -8.35 5.76 6.09
CA ALA A 155 -8.35 7.18 6.41
C ALA A 155 -7.97 8.06 5.20
N SER A 156 -7.25 7.54 4.21
CA SER A 156 -7.07 8.23 2.91
C SER A 156 -8.40 8.35 2.16
N MET A 157 -9.33 7.43 2.41
CA MET A 157 -10.70 7.45 1.86
C MET A 157 -11.65 8.27 2.74
N CYS A 158 -11.37 8.36 4.05
CA CYS A 158 -12.29 8.84 5.08
C CYS A 158 -11.91 10.17 5.74
N ASP A 159 -11.42 11.16 4.98
CA ASP A 159 -11.75 12.56 5.34
C ASP A 159 -13.20 12.85 4.87
N TRP A 160 -14.14 12.16 5.54
CA TRP A 160 -15.59 12.40 5.63
C TRP A 160 -16.31 12.88 4.37
N GLN A 161 -17.16 12.04 3.76
CA GLN A 161 -18.57 12.29 3.35
C GLN A 161 -19.11 13.71 3.05
N ILE A 162 -18.28 14.68 2.66
CA ILE A 162 -18.65 16.07 2.40
C ILE A 162 -18.22 16.35 0.96
N ARG A 163 -19.07 15.85 0.05
CA ARG A 163 -19.16 16.23 -1.37
C ARG A 163 -18.05 15.63 -2.26
N GLU A 164 -18.46 14.74 -3.16
CA GLU A 164 -17.78 14.47 -4.45
C GLU A 164 -16.63 13.45 -4.50
N GLY A 165 -16.59 12.42 -3.63
CA GLY A 165 -15.72 11.25 -3.86
C GLY A 165 -14.22 11.54 -3.91
N ARG A 166 -13.74 12.46 -3.07
CA ARG A 166 -12.35 12.91 -3.07
C ARG A 166 -11.54 12.17 -2.00
N PHE A 167 -10.52 11.44 -2.43
CA PHE A 167 -9.44 10.92 -1.60
C PHE A 167 -8.62 12.07 -0.98
N GLN A 168 -7.89 11.79 0.11
CA GLN A 168 -6.87 12.71 0.61
C GLN A 168 -5.79 12.96 -0.45
N SER A 169 -5.25 14.17 -0.46
CA SER A 169 -4.10 14.49 -1.31
C SER A 169 -2.85 13.76 -0.85
N LEU A 170 -1.90 13.52 -1.77
CA LEU A 170 -0.59 12.94 -1.42
C LEU A 170 0.10 13.72 -0.30
N GLU A 171 -0.01 15.05 -0.28
CA GLU A 171 0.56 15.89 0.77
C GLU A 171 0.00 15.55 2.16
N GLN A 172 -1.33 15.41 2.26
CA GLN A 172 -1.99 15.03 3.52
C GLN A 172 -1.61 13.60 3.95
N CYS A 173 -1.53 12.66 3.01
CA CYS A 173 -1.07 11.30 3.29
C CYS A 173 0.37 11.29 3.82
N LEU A 174 1.28 12.03 3.18
CA LEU A 174 2.68 12.13 3.62
C LEU A 174 2.83 12.76 5.00
N VAL A 175 2.06 13.80 5.32
CA VAL A 175 2.06 14.41 6.66
C VAL A 175 1.56 13.41 7.69
N ARG A 176 0.49 12.66 7.41
CA ARG A 176 -0.03 11.63 8.33
C ARG A 176 0.96 10.50 8.54
N GLU A 177 1.51 9.95 7.46
CA GLU A 177 2.50 8.87 7.51
C GLU A 177 3.76 9.30 8.26
N TYR A 178 4.19 10.56 8.10
CA TYR A 178 5.29 11.12 8.89
C TYR A 178 5.01 11.04 10.40
N ARG A 179 3.80 11.44 10.86
CA ARG A 179 3.41 11.31 12.26
C ARG A 179 3.46 9.86 12.73
N MET A 180 2.86 8.96 11.95
CA MET A 180 2.83 7.52 12.25
C MET A 180 4.24 6.93 12.37
N THR A 181 5.14 7.32 11.47
CA THR A 181 6.55 6.87 11.47
C THR A 181 7.30 7.39 12.70
N VAL A 182 7.14 8.68 13.05
CA VAL A 182 7.75 9.25 14.25
C VAL A 182 7.24 8.54 15.50
N GLN A 183 5.94 8.28 15.60
CA GLN A 183 5.36 7.52 16.72
C GLN A 183 5.94 6.10 16.81
N ALA A 184 6.06 5.39 15.70
CA ALA A 184 6.66 4.05 15.65
C ALA A 184 8.13 4.05 16.10
N ILE A 185 8.92 5.04 15.67
CA ILE A 185 10.35 5.16 16.01
C ILE A 185 10.55 5.62 17.46
N SER A 186 9.64 6.44 18.00
CA SER A 186 9.72 6.97 19.37
C SER A 186 9.55 5.90 20.46
N ARG A 187 8.96 4.74 20.11
CA ARG A 187 8.66 3.63 21.01
C ARG A 187 7.73 3.99 22.18
N GLN A 188 6.90 5.02 22.02
CA GLN A 188 5.94 5.40 23.06
C GLN A 188 4.85 4.35 23.23
N THR A 189 4.40 3.72 22.13
CA THR A 189 3.34 2.71 22.15
C THR A 189 3.88 1.28 22.13
N THR A 190 4.83 0.99 21.22
CA THR A 190 5.38 -0.36 21.01
C THR A 190 6.85 -0.31 20.59
N GLY A 191 7.58 -1.40 20.81
CA GLY A 191 8.91 -1.65 20.25
C GLY A 191 8.92 -2.46 18.95
N ASP A 192 7.75 -2.77 18.36
CA ASP A 192 7.60 -3.72 17.24
C ASP A 192 8.49 -3.40 16.05
N PHE A 193 8.66 -2.13 15.67
CA PHE A 193 9.55 -1.75 14.57
C PHE A 193 10.99 -2.25 14.80
N PHE A 194 11.51 -2.07 16.01
CA PHE A 194 12.87 -2.48 16.35
C PHE A 194 13.00 -4.00 16.43
N GLU A 195 11.97 -4.67 16.97
CA GLU A 195 11.94 -6.13 17.06
C GLU A 195 11.80 -6.78 15.68
N GLY A 196 10.98 -6.23 14.79
CA GLY A 196 10.82 -6.70 13.42
C GLY A 196 12.08 -6.52 12.60
N VAL A 197 12.75 -5.37 12.72
CA VAL A 197 14.07 -5.14 12.12
C VAL A 197 15.10 -6.12 12.68
N ARG A 198 15.15 -6.33 14.00
CA ARG A 198 16.04 -7.31 14.63
C ARG A 198 15.80 -8.71 14.04
N ALA A 199 14.56 -9.18 14.06
CA ALA A 199 14.19 -10.53 13.66
C ALA A 199 14.41 -10.80 12.16
N LYS A 200 14.11 -9.83 11.28
CA LYS A 200 14.17 -10.02 9.81
C LYS A 200 15.49 -9.60 9.17
N LEU A 201 16.16 -8.57 9.67
CA LEU A 201 17.30 -7.96 9.00
C LEU A 201 18.63 -8.18 9.74
N VAL A 202 18.62 -8.14 11.07
CA VAL A 202 19.83 -8.24 11.89
C VAL A 202 20.14 -9.68 12.25
N ASP A 203 19.31 -10.30 13.07
CA ASP A 203 19.52 -11.66 13.60
C ASP A 203 19.03 -12.72 12.61
N LYS A 204 18.04 -12.38 11.78
CA LYS A 204 17.45 -13.27 10.76
C LYS A 204 16.94 -14.58 11.36
N ASP A 205 16.39 -14.51 12.56
CA ASP A 205 15.73 -15.65 13.20
C ASP A 205 14.30 -15.86 12.71
N PHE A 206 13.72 -14.85 12.05
CA PHE A 206 12.33 -14.83 11.58
C PHE A 206 11.31 -15.13 12.69
N ALA A 207 11.65 -14.80 13.94
CA ALA A 207 10.82 -15.07 15.12
C ALA A 207 10.64 -13.79 15.97
N PRO A 208 9.99 -12.75 15.41
CA PRO A 208 9.73 -11.50 16.13
C PRO A 208 8.78 -11.74 17.31
N LYS A 209 9.06 -11.05 18.42
CA LYS A 209 8.23 -11.08 19.63
C LYS A 209 7.42 -9.79 19.72
N TRP A 210 6.27 -9.79 19.05
CA TRP A 210 5.38 -8.63 19.01
C TRP A 210 4.80 -8.26 20.38
N ASP A 211 4.69 -6.96 20.63
CA ASP A 211 4.06 -6.38 21.81
C ASP A 211 3.18 -5.19 21.37
N PRO A 212 1.85 -5.35 21.26
CA PRO A 212 1.05 -6.45 21.83
C PRO A 212 1.12 -7.77 21.05
N PRO A 213 0.93 -8.93 21.72
CA PRO A 213 1.12 -10.25 21.11
C PRO A 213 -0.06 -10.75 20.25
N SER A 214 -1.24 -10.13 20.35
CA SER A 214 -2.42 -10.49 19.54
C SER A 214 -3.35 -9.30 19.33
N LEU A 215 -4.27 -9.42 18.36
CA LEU A 215 -5.21 -8.35 17.99
C LEU A 215 -6.12 -7.91 19.15
N GLU A 216 -6.51 -8.85 20.01
CA GLU A 216 -7.34 -8.59 21.21
C GLU A 216 -6.66 -7.65 22.21
N HIS A 217 -5.33 -7.65 22.25
CA HIS A 217 -4.54 -6.81 23.15
C HIS A 217 -4.25 -5.42 22.57
N VAL A 218 -4.58 -5.19 21.29
CA VAL A 218 -4.46 -3.88 20.65
C VAL A 218 -5.67 -3.02 21.02
N SER A 219 -5.48 -2.05 21.91
CA SER A 219 -6.54 -1.09 22.24
C SER A 219 -6.70 -0.02 21.15
N GLN A 220 -7.88 0.59 21.09
CA GLN A 220 -8.14 1.69 20.17
C GLN A 220 -7.20 2.88 20.44
N ASP A 221 -6.90 3.17 21.71
CA ASP A 221 -5.97 4.23 22.11
C ASP A 221 -4.55 4.01 21.53
N MET A 222 -4.07 2.76 21.47
CA MET A 222 -2.78 2.44 20.85
C MET A 222 -2.77 2.80 19.36
N VAL A 223 -3.88 2.52 18.66
CA VAL A 223 -4.03 2.89 17.24
C VAL A 223 -4.14 4.40 17.11
N ASP A 224 -4.97 5.08 17.91
CA ASP A 224 -5.16 6.53 17.88
C ASP A 224 -3.86 7.32 18.14
N GLN A 225 -2.97 6.79 18.99
CA GLN A 225 -1.67 7.39 19.25
C GLN A 225 -0.82 7.54 17.97
N TYR A 226 -0.89 6.59 17.02
CA TYR A 226 -0.15 6.68 15.75
C TYR A 226 -0.62 7.85 14.87
N PHE A 227 -1.88 8.26 14.99
CA PHE A 227 -2.46 9.35 14.20
C PHE A 227 -2.51 10.67 14.96
N SER A 228 -2.06 10.69 16.22
CA SER A 228 -2.09 11.86 17.07
C SER A 228 -1.05 12.91 16.61
N PRO A 229 -1.35 14.21 16.76
CA PRO A 229 -0.39 15.27 16.46
C PRO A 229 0.92 15.08 17.24
N LEU A 230 2.03 15.42 16.60
CA LEU A 230 3.34 15.40 17.24
C LEU A 230 3.49 16.53 18.27
N SER A 231 4.44 16.37 19.18
CA SER A 231 4.69 17.36 20.23
C SER A 231 5.24 18.66 19.66
N GLN A 232 5.17 19.76 20.42
CA GLN A 232 5.77 21.05 20.01
C GLN A 232 7.28 21.00 19.69
N TYR A 233 7.98 19.94 20.11
CA TYR A 233 9.40 19.74 19.87
C TYR A 233 9.70 18.96 18.57
N GLU A 234 8.68 18.34 17.98
CA GLU A 234 8.73 17.63 16.71
C GLU A 234 7.59 18.17 15.84
N PRO A 235 7.81 19.25 15.08
CA PRO A 235 6.77 19.80 14.22
C PRO A 235 6.37 18.81 13.13
N ASP A 236 5.15 18.95 12.63
CA ASP A 236 4.68 18.19 11.47
C ASP A 236 5.54 18.45 10.23
N LEU A 237 5.48 17.50 9.28
CA LEU A 237 6.17 17.61 8.01
C LEU A 237 5.70 18.84 7.22
N GLU A 238 6.59 19.80 6.99
CA GLU A 238 6.35 20.93 6.10
C GLU A 238 6.87 20.62 4.69
N LEU A 239 5.96 20.39 3.75
CA LEU A 239 6.31 20.15 2.36
C LEU A 239 6.61 21.48 1.64
N PRO A 240 7.62 21.52 0.75
CA PRO A 240 7.94 22.72 -0.02
C PRO A 240 6.82 23.02 -1.03
N THR A 241 5.95 23.98 -0.70
CA THR A 241 4.72 24.39 -1.42
C THR A 241 4.94 25.05 -2.80
N LYS A 242 6.04 24.78 -3.49
CA LYS A 242 6.43 25.62 -4.63
C LYS A 242 5.47 25.60 -5.83
N LYS A 243 4.64 24.57 -6.05
CA LYS A 243 3.46 24.55 -6.98
C LYS A 243 2.56 23.32 -6.71
N PRO A 244 1.50 23.42 -5.89
CA PRO A 244 0.64 22.28 -5.56
C PRO A 244 -0.15 21.75 -6.76
N GLU A 245 -0.62 22.66 -7.62
CA GLU A 245 -1.60 22.39 -8.69
C GLU A 245 -1.07 21.41 -9.77
N GLN A 246 0.23 21.41 -10.06
CA GLN A 246 0.81 20.55 -11.12
C GLN A 246 1.06 19.09 -10.68
N PHE A 247 1.21 18.83 -9.38
CA PHE A 247 1.53 17.49 -8.88
C PHE A 247 0.26 16.65 -8.69
N THR A 248 -0.81 17.27 -8.19
CA THR A 248 -2.09 16.59 -7.97
C THR A 248 -2.78 16.25 -9.29
N GLU A 249 -2.73 17.14 -10.31
CA GLU A 249 -3.34 16.87 -11.62
C GLU A 249 -2.72 15.65 -12.32
N VAL A 250 -1.38 15.53 -12.37
CA VAL A 250 -0.71 14.40 -13.04
C VAL A 250 -0.97 13.06 -12.34
N LEU A 251 -1.06 13.07 -11.01
CA LEU A 251 -1.36 11.86 -10.23
C LEU A 251 -2.84 11.48 -10.35
N VAL A 252 -3.76 12.44 -10.35
CA VAL A 252 -5.20 12.18 -10.55
C VAL A 252 -5.48 11.74 -11.99
N GLU A 253 -4.77 12.27 -13.00
CA GLU A 253 -4.95 11.86 -14.39
C GLU A 253 -4.41 10.43 -14.66
N LYS A 254 -3.37 10.00 -13.92
CA LYS A 254 -2.79 8.65 -14.03
C LYS A 254 -3.36 7.60 -13.07
N TYR A 255 -3.74 8.00 -11.86
CA TYR A 255 -4.21 7.12 -10.78
C TYR A 255 -5.67 7.38 -10.36
N GLY A 256 -6.26 8.52 -10.73
CA GLY A 256 -7.69 8.79 -10.57
C GLY A 256 -8.54 8.31 -11.75
N ALA A 257 -7.91 7.85 -12.83
CA ALA A 257 -8.55 7.18 -13.96
C ALA A 257 -8.50 5.64 -13.82
N VAL A 258 -8.72 5.11 -12.61
CA VAL A 258 -9.23 3.73 -12.52
C VAL A 258 -10.69 3.83 -12.94
N ASN A 259 -10.96 3.59 -14.23
CA ASN A 259 -12.31 3.61 -14.79
C ASN A 259 -13.25 2.77 -13.91
N LEU A 260 -14.28 3.41 -13.36
CA LEU A 260 -15.52 2.77 -12.92
C LEU A 260 -16.18 2.01 -14.08
#